data_AF-A0A134AR81-F1
#
_entry.id   AF-A0A134AR81-F1
#
_cell.length_a   1.000
_cell.length_b   1.000
_cell.length_c   1.000
_cell.angle_alpha   90.00
_cell.angle_beta   90.00
_cell.angle_gamma   90.00
#
_symmetry.space_group_name_H-M   'P 1'
#
loop_
_entity.id
_entity.type
_entity.pdbx_description
1 polymer ?
#
loop_
_entity_poly.entity_id
_entity_poly.type
_entity_poly.pdbx_seq_one_letter_code
_entity_poly.pdbx_strand_id
1 'polypeptide(L)' 'MNFGKAFEEVKKGKAMRLPQWSKDVVIKAQFPDENSKMTAPYLYVESRYGRVPWKETMIELFSEEWEVI' A
#
# COMPACT_ATOMS: atom_id res chain seq x y z
N MET A 1 -7.10 5.08 10.67
CA MET A 1 -8.19 4.08 10.51
C MET A 1 -7.58 2.69 10.49
N ASN A 2 -8.34 1.62 10.71
CA ASN A 2 -7.76 0.27 10.68
C ASN A 2 -7.32 -0.15 9.27
N PHE A 3 -6.42 -1.15 9.21
CA PHE A 3 -5.86 -1.65 7.96
C PHE A 3 -6.93 -2.03 6.93
N GLY A 4 -7.97 -2.76 7.35
CA GLY A 4 -9.01 -3.23 6.44
C GLY A 4 -9.74 -2.09 5.72
N LYS A 5 -10.12 -1.03 6.45
CA LYS A 5 -10.77 0.16 5.86
C LYS A 5 -9.83 0.89 4.89
N ALA A 6 -8.57 1.06 5.26
CA ALA A 6 -7.58 1.69 4.38
C ALA A 6 -7.32 0.85 3.12
N PHE A 7 -7.24 -0.48 3.28
CA PHE A 7 -7.02 -1.41 2.18
C PHE A 7 -8.17 -1.41 1.15
N GLU A 8 -9.43 -1.31 1.59
CA GLU A 8 -10.57 -1.16 0.68
C GLU A 8 -10.48 0.12 -0.17
N GLU A 9 -9.93 1.20 0.38
CA GLU A 9 -9.67 2.43 -0.38
C GLU A 9 -8.49 2.28 -1.34
N VAL A 10 -7.43 1.57 -0.93
CA VAL A 10 -6.29 1.27 -1.79
C VAL A 10 -6.68 0.41 -3.00
N LYS A 11 -7.60 -0.55 -2.83
CA LYS A 11 -8.15 -1.33 -3.96
C LYS A 11 -8.86 -0.45 -4.99
N LYS A 12 -9.36 0.73 -4.59
CA LYS A 12 -10.00 1.71 -5.48
C LYS A 12 -9.00 2.66 -6.15
N GLY A 13 -7.69 2.42 -5.98
CA GLY A 13 -6.62 3.21 -6.59
C GLY A 13 -6.05 4.32 -5.70
N LYS A 14 -6.51 4.45 -4.45
CA LYS A 14 -5.89 5.36 -3.47
C LYS A 14 -4.59 4.78 -2.93
N ALA A 15 -3.87 5.58 -2.15
CA ALA A 15 -2.71 5.12 -1.41
C ALA A 15 -2.99 5.10 0.09
N MET A 16 -2.21 4.33 0.85
CA MET A 16 -2.24 4.38 2.31
C MET A 16 -0.84 4.43 2.91
N ARG A 17 -0.72 4.97 4.12
CA ARG A 17 0.52 4.94 4.89
C ARG A 17 0.25 4.97 6.39
N LEU A 18 1.31 4.69 7.15
CA LEU A 18 1.34 4.94 8.58
C LEU A 18 2.00 6.31 8.85
N PRO A 19 1.53 7.06 9.86
CA PRO A 19 1.95 8.44 10.10
C PRO A 19 3.45 8.56 10.40
N GLN A 20 4.03 7.56 11.06
CA GLN A 20 5.45 7.51 11.43
C GLN A 20 6.39 7.22 10.25
N TRP A 21 5.88 6.81 9.09
CA TRP A 21 6.71 6.62 7.90
C TRP A 21 7.11 7.96 7.29
N SER A 22 8.12 7.96 6.42
CA SER A 22 8.43 9.18 5.66
C SER A 22 7.24 9.56 4.75
N LYS A 23 7.05 10.86 4.51
CA LYS A 23 5.89 11.39 3.74
C LYS A 23 5.88 10.92 2.28
N ASP A 24 7.04 10.60 1.72
CA ASP A 24 7.20 10.07 0.36
C ASP A 24 6.95 8.56 0.27
N VAL A 25 6.73 7.87 1.39
CA VAL A 25 6.52 6.42 1.44
C VAL A 25 5.03 6.12 1.54
N VAL A 26 4.49 5.48 0.51
CA VAL A 26 3.08 5.10 0.43
C VAL A 26 2.90 3.69 -0.13
N ILE A 27 1.83 3.02 0.29
CA ILE A 27 1.43 1.70 -0.18
C ILE A 27 0.32 1.87 -1.20
N LYS A 28 0.43 1.16 -2.32
CA LYS A 28 -0.57 1.12 -3.39
C LYS A 28 -0.84 -0.31 -3.81
N ALA A 29 -2.02 -0.54 -4.39
CA ALA A 29 -2.31 -1.78 -5.10
C ALA A 29 -1.97 -1.63 -6.58
N GLN A 30 -1.28 -2.62 -7.13
CA GLN A 30 -1.16 -2.79 -8.57
C GLN A 30 -2.14 -3.88 -9.00
N PHE A 31 -2.99 -3.54 -9.96
CA PHE A 31 -3.78 -4.51 -10.71
C PHE A 31 -3.08 -4.70 -12.06
N PRO A 32 -2.66 -5.94 -12.41
CA PRO A 32 -1.97 -6.22 -13.65
C PRO A 32 -2.72 -5.77 -14.90
N ASP A 33 -1.95 -5.24 -15.86
CA ASP A 33 -2.35 -4.92 -17.23
C ASP A 33 -1.38 -5.56 -18.24
N GLU A 34 -1.55 -5.29 -19.53
CA GLU A 34 -0.72 -5.84 -20.61
C GLU A 34 0.78 -5.51 -20.48
N ASN A 35 1.14 -4.46 -19.72
CA ASN A 35 2.53 -4.05 -19.50
C ASN A 35 3.09 -4.53 -18.15
N SER A 36 2.28 -5.23 -17.37
CA SER A 36 2.65 -5.71 -16.04
C SER A 36 3.44 -7.02 -16.11
N LYS A 37 4.51 -7.13 -15.32
CA LYS A 37 5.28 -8.38 -15.19
C LYS A 37 4.59 -9.41 -14.29
N MET A 38 3.81 -8.94 -13.32
CA MET A 38 3.04 -9.78 -12.39
C MET A 38 1.65 -10.02 -12.96
N THR A 39 1.09 -11.22 -12.73
CA THR A 39 -0.22 -11.62 -13.28
C THR A 39 -1.33 -11.69 -12.23
N ALA A 40 -1.03 -11.44 -10.96
CA ALA A 40 -2.00 -11.32 -9.87
C ALA A 40 -1.90 -9.95 -9.19
N PRO A 41 -3.00 -9.40 -8.65
CA PRO A 41 -2.96 -8.15 -7.87
C PRO A 41 -2.06 -8.26 -6.65
N TYR A 42 -1.33 -7.20 -6.35
CA TYR A 42 -0.40 -7.18 -5.22
C TYR A 42 -0.24 -5.77 -4.67
N LEU A 43 0.24 -5.69 -3.43
CA LEU A 43 0.64 -4.44 -2.79
C LEU A 43 2.11 -4.16 -3.07
N TYR A 44 2.42 -2.90 -3.31
CA TYR A 44 3.79 -2.42 -3.39
C TYR A 44 3.92 -1.12 -2.61
N VAL A 45 5.12 -0.87 -2.11
CA VAL A 45 5.48 0.42 -1.53
C VAL A 45 6.20 1.24 -2.58
N GLU A 46 5.81 2.51 -2.68
CA GLU A 46 6.44 3.52 -3.51
C GLU A 46 7.18 4.51 -2.62
N SER A 47 8.41 4.84 -2.98
CA SER A 47 9.23 5.86 -2.34
C SER A 47 10.15 6.53 -3.36
N ARG A 48 10.95 7.50 -2.92
CA ARG A 48 12.00 8.11 -3.77
C ARG A 48 13.01 7.10 -4.35
N TYR A 49 13.11 5.90 -3.79
CA TYR A 49 14.03 4.85 -4.25
C TYR A 49 13.41 3.89 -5.28
N GLY A 50 12.13 4.07 -5.60
CA GLY A 50 11.39 3.23 -6.55
C GLY A 50 10.27 2.44 -5.90
N ARG A 51 9.86 1.37 -6.58
CA ARG A 51 8.72 0.52 -6.22
C ARG A 51 9.18 -0.88 -5.90
N VAL A 52 8.79 -1.39 -4.75
CA VAL A 52 9.09 -2.77 -4.33
C VAL A 52 7.84 -3.46 -3.83
N PRO A 53 7.66 -4.78 -4.10
CA PRO A 53 6.57 -5.56 -3.53
C PRO A 53 6.56 -5.43 -2.01
N TRP A 54 5.38 -5.30 -1.42
CA TRP A 54 5.23 -5.06 0.00
C TRP A 54 4.26 -6.05 0.63
N LYS A 55 4.59 -6.47 1.85
CA LYS A 55 3.77 -7.33 2.70
C LYS A 55 3.78 -6.74 4.10
N GLU A 56 2.61 -6.67 4.73
CA GLU A 56 2.46 -6.14 6.07
C GLU A 56 3.10 -7.07 7.12
N THR A 57 3.67 -6.44 8.14
CA THR A 57 4.01 -7.09 9.41
C THR A 57 2.78 -7.19 10.31
N MET A 58 2.85 -8.01 11.36
CA MET A 58 1.75 -8.12 12.33
C MET A 58 1.49 -6.80 13.07
N ILE A 59 2.53 -6.01 13.36
CA ILE A 59 2.38 -4.70 14.03
C ILE A 59 1.58 -3.74 13.13
N GLU A 60 1.89 -3.72 11.84
CA GLU A 60 1.21 -2.87 10.86
C GLU A 60 -0.23 -3.33 10.60
N LEU A 61 -0.45 -4.64 10.50
CA LEU A 61 -1.77 -5.22 10.30
C LEU A 61 -2.75 -4.87 11.44
N PHE A 62 -2.25 -4.87 12.68
CA PHE A 62 -3.02 -4.53 13.88
C PHE A 62 -3.07 -3.02 14.18
N SER A 63 -2.41 -2.17 13.38
CA SER A 63 -2.46 -0.73 13.58
C SER A 63 -3.83 -0.16 13.21
N GLU A 64 -4.31 0.79 14.02
CA GLU A 64 -5.53 1.56 13.78
C GLU A 64 -5.26 2.97 13.22
N GLU A 65 -3.99 3.27 12.93
CA GLU A 65 -3.51 4.62 12.59
C GLU A 65 -3.28 4.83 11.09
N TRP A 66 -3.80 3.95 10.23
CA TRP A 66 -3.63 4.10 8.78
C TRP A 66 -4.28 5.38 8.25
N GLU A 67 -3.56 6.07 7.37
CA GLU A 67 -4.00 7.26 6.64
C GLU A 67 -4.19 6.90 5.18
N VAL A 68 -5.29 7.34 4.57
CA VAL A 68 -5.54 7.22 3.12
C VAL A 68 -5.17 8.55 2.46
N ILE A 69 -4.45 8.47 1.34
CA ILE A 69 -3.97 9.60 0.53
C ILE A 69 -4.61 9.56 -0.86
#